data_AF-A0ABD2B8K7-F1
#
_entry.id   AF-A0ABD2B8K7-F1
#
_cell.length_a   1.000
_cell.length_b   1.000
_cell.length_c   1.000
_cell.angle_alpha   90.00
_cell.angle_beta   90.00
_cell.angle_gamma   90.00
#
_symmetry.space_group_name_H-M   'P 1'
#
loop_
_entity.id
_entity.type
_entity.pdbx_description
1 polymer ?
#
loop_
_entity_poly.entity_id
_entity_poly.type
_entity_poly.pdbx_seq_one_letter_code
_entity_poly.pdbx_strand_id
1 'polypeptide(L)'
;MDNTSRNAEYIRVAWHSYLNQHNSGDEWLTGFADSGHRDGGRRGVYGPNFILFLIVFYFVCPGCNASYEMQGPSFVSEPPSRVEFTNVNGGRVDCTVRGNPAPTVDWLGADGGSITNIPGIRHVLGNGTIHFPGFEAEAFRQDVHWAIYKCSAANSVGAVVSRDVTVRAGMPTVKLLPRYPALSKR
;
A
#
# COMPACT_ATOMS: atom_id res chain seq x y z
N MET A 1 -2.98 27.69 -8.09
CA MET A 1 -1.84 26.75 -7.93
C MET A 1 -2.36 25.40 -8.38
N ASP A 2 -1.85 24.95 -9.52
CA ASP A 2 -2.49 23.95 -10.40
C ASP A 2 -2.30 22.52 -9.87
N ASN A 3 -3.27 21.62 -10.06
CA ASN A 3 -3.26 20.27 -9.48
C ASN A 3 -2.09 19.42 -10.00
N THR A 4 -1.61 19.76 -11.20
CA THR A 4 -0.43 19.18 -11.86
C THR A 4 0.87 19.42 -11.08
N SER A 5 0.99 20.56 -10.38
CA SER A 5 2.23 20.88 -9.64
C SER A 5 2.35 20.10 -8.33
N ARG A 6 1.23 19.77 -7.67
CA ARG A 6 1.23 18.97 -6.44
C ARG A 6 1.58 17.50 -6.69
N ASN A 7 1.13 16.94 -7.81
CA ASN A 7 1.51 15.59 -8.24
C ASN A 7 2.99 15.50 -8.60
N ALA A 8 3.54 16.54 -9.26
CA ALA A 8 4.97 16.60 -9.57
C ALA A 8 5.84 16.69 -8.29
N GLU A 9 5.41 17.48 -7.30
CA GLU A 9 6.09 17.58 -6.01
C GLU A 9 6.06 16.23 -5.25
N TYR A 10 4.91 15.54 -5.24
CA TYR A 10 4.77 14.22 -4.59
C TYR A 10 5.66 13.15 -5.25
N ILE A 11 5.67 13.08 -6.59
CA ILE A 11 6.55 12.16 -7.34
C ILE A 11 8.02 12.48 -7.07
N ARG A 12 8.38 13.76 -6.99
CA ARG A 12 9.74 14.20 -6.70
C ARG A 12 10.18 13.83 -5.28
N VAL A 13 9.30 13.98 -4.28
CA VAL A 13 9.55 13.59 -2.89
C VAL A 13 9.69 12.06 -2.77
N ALA A 14 8.82 11.30 -3.43
CA ALA A 14 8.90 9.84 -3.46
C ALA A 14 10.21 9.35 -4.13
N TRP A 15 10.63 9.99 -5.22
CA TRP A 15 11.90 9.69 -5.90
C TRP A 15 13.13 10.03 -5.05
N HIS A 16 13.13 11.16 -4.34
CA HIS A 16 14.24 11.53 -3.43
C HIS A 16 14.35 10.60 -2.21
N SER A 17 13.22 10.16 -1.66
CA SER A 17 13.21 9.14 -0.60
C SER A 17 13.70 7.78 -1.09
N TYR A 18 13.39 7.38 -2.33
CA TYR A 18 13.89 6.15 -2.97
C TYR A 18 15.41 6.17 -3.16
N LEU A 19 15.96 7.29 -3.65
CA LEU A 19 17.41 7.44 -3.82
C LEU A 19 18.17 7.43 -2.48
N ASN A 20 17.60 8.00 -1.42
CA ASN A 20 18.23 7.97 -0.09
C ASN A 20 18.18 6.59 0.59
N GLN A 21 17.18 5.76 0.27
CA GLN A 21 17.11 4.38 0.79
C GLN A 21 18.03 3.40 0.04
N HIS A 22 18.40 3.69 -1.21
CA HIS A 22 19.31 2.86 -1.99
C HIS A 22 20.79 3.29 -1.92
N ASN A 23 21.13 4.39 -1.26
CA ASN A 23 22.51 4.90 -1.17
C ASN A 23 23.24 4.48 0.12
N SER A 24 22.72 3.51 0.88
CA SER A 24 23.33 3.04 2.15
C SER A 24 23.78 1.57 2.15
N GLY A 25 24.07 0.99 0.97
CA GLY A 25 24.27 -0.47 0.85
C GLY A 25 25.45 -0.97 0.00
N ASP A 26 26.24 -0.10 -0.63
CA ASP A 26 27.33 -0.54 -1.53
C ASP A 26 28.70 -0.64 -0.83
N GLU A 27 28.75 -1.28 0.35
CA GLU A 27 29.98 -1.49 1.13
C GLU A 27 30.52 -2.94 1.07
N TRP A 28 30.21 -3.71 0.00
CA TRP A 28 30.74 -5.08 -0.17
C TRP A 28 31.39 -5.37 -1.53
N LEU A 29 31.51 -4.40 -2.44
CA LEU A 29 32.05 -4.62 -3.80
C LEU A 29 33.44 -4.02 -4.07
N THR A 30 34.34 -4.00 -3.08
CA THR A 30 35.77 -3.68 -3.30
C THR A 30 36.74 -4.82 -2.96
N GLY A 31 36.25 -6.04 -2.77
CA GLY A 31 37.08 -7.20 -2.37
C GLY A 31 37.81 -7.98 -3.48
N PHE A 32 37.71 -7.62 -4.77
CA PHE A 32 38.20 -8.49 -5.87
C PHE A 32 39.13 -7.83 -6.90
N ALA A 33 39.81 -6.74 -6.55
CA ALA A 33 40.78 -6.14 -7.46
C ALA A 33 42.02 -5.59 -6.74
N ASP A 34 42.81 -6.45 -6.08
CA ASP A 34 44.25 -6.21 -6.07
C ASP A 34 45.07 -7.49 -5.79
N SER A 35 45.85 -7.91 -6.79
CA SER A 35 47.16 -8.58 -6.70
C SER A 35 47.51 -9.22 -8.05
N GLY A 36 47.70 -8.36 -9.06
CA GLY A 36 48.23 -8.74 -10.36
C GLY A 36 49.62 -8.14 -10.60
N HIS A 37 50.67 -8.74 -10.02
CA HIS A 37 52.06 -8.71 -10.54
C HIS A 37 52.92 -9.67 -9.69
N ARG A 38 53.80 -10.53 -10.21
CA ARG A 38 54.43 -10.69 -11.52
C ARG A 38 55.01 -12.12 -11.58
N ASP A 39 55.28 -12.57 -12.80
CA ASP A 39 56.19 -13.67 -13.17
C ASP A 39 55.64 -15.09 -13.36
N GLY A 40 55.94 -15.61 -14.55
CA GLY A 40 56.19 -17.03 -14.77
C GLY A 40 55.10 -17.75 -15.55
N GLY A 41 55.22 -17.78 -16.87
CA GLY A 41 54.47 -18.66 -17.74
C GLY A 41 54.54 -20.11 -17.23
N ARG A 42 53.42 -20.60 -16.71
CA ARG A 42 53.13 -22.03 -16.58
C ARG A 42 51.71 -22.23 -17.08
N ARG A 43 51.60 -23.08 -18.11
CA ARG A 43 50.32 -23.61 -18.59
C ARG A 43 49.57 -24.15 -17.36
N GLY A 44 48.55 -23.42 -16.92
CA GLY A 44 47.68 -23.84 -15.82
C GLY A 44 46.97 -25.12 -16.24
N VAL A 45 47.51 -26.25 -15.83
CA VAL A 45 46.79 -27.52 -15.93
C VAL A 45 45.73 -27.46 -14.85
N TYR A 46 44.51 -27.10 -15.22
CA TYR A 46 43.36 -27.19 -14.36
C TYR A 46 43.26 -28.65 -13.89
N GLY A 47 43.66 -28.89 -12.64
CA GLY A 47 43.66 -30.24 -12.07
C GLY A 47 42.24 -30.81 -12.05
N PRO A 48 42.08 -32.15 -12.01
CA PRO A 48 40.78 -32.82 -12.03
C PRO A 48 39.84 -32.33 -10.91
N ASN A 49 40.40 -31.81 -9.81
CA ASN A 49 39.65 -31.21 -8.70
C ASN A 49 38.95 -29.89 -9.07
N PHE A 50 39.50 -29.08 -9.98
CA PHE A 50 38.88 -27.82 -10.43
C PHE A 50 37.68 -28.11 -11.35
N ILE A 51 37.85 -29.09 -12.25
CA ILE A 51 36.78 -29.56 -13.15
C ILE A 51 35.65 -30.19 -12.32
N LEU A 52 35.98 -31.01 -11.31
CA LEU A 52 35.00 -31.55 -10.36
C LEU A 52 34.28 -30.45 -9.58
N PHE A 53 34.96 -29.36 -9.18
CA PHE A 53 34.34 -28.23 -8.49
C PHE A 53 33.32 -27.50 -9.39
N LEU A 54 33.66 -27.29 -10.67
CA LEU A 54 32.74 -26.67 -11.64
C LEU A 54 31.55 -27.58 -11.96
N ILE A 55 31.74 -28.89 -12.05
CA ILE A 55 30.66 -29.87 -12.25
C ILE A 55 29.75 -29.88 -11.01
N VAL A 56 30.31 -29.93 -9.80
CA VAL A 56 29.52 -29.87 -8.56
C VAL A 56 28.76 -28.55 -8.45
N PHE A 57 29.37 -27.41 -8.79
CA PHE A 57 28.67 -26.11 -8.77
C PHE A 57 27.53 -26.03 -9.80
N TYR A 58 27.75 -26.60 -10.99
CA TYR A 58 26.73 -26.73 -12.05
C TYR A 58 25.59 -27.69 -11.68
N PHE A 59 25.89 -28.77 -10.93
CA PHE A 59 24.91 -29.75 -10.45
C PHE A 59 24.23 -29.36 -9.12
N VAL A 60 24.83 -28.50 -8.29
CA VAL A 60 24.28 -28.05 -6.99
C VAL A 60 23.25 -26.93 -7.19
N CYS A 61 23.28 -26.20 -8.31
CA CYS A 61 22.19 -25.28 -8.65
C CYS A 61 21.80 -25.33 -10.14
N PRO A 62 21.13 -26.40 -10.63
CA PRO A 62 20.53 -26.41 -11.96
C PRO A 62 19.30 -25.48 -12.06
N GLY A 63 18.86 -24.89 -10.94
CA GLY A 63 17.50 -24.37 -10.80
C GLY A 63 17.34 -23.04 -10.08
N CYS A 64 18.40 -22.36 -9.65
CA CYS A 64 18.25 -21.01 -9.08
C CYS A 64 18.23 -19.92 -10.17
N ASN A 65 17.46 -20.12 -11.24
CA ASN A 65 16.81 -18.99 -11.89
C ASN A 65 15.63 -18.61 -11.00
N ALA A 66 15.90 -18.00 -9.84
CA ALA A 66 14.89 -17.26 -9.13
C ALA A 66 14.64 -15.98 -9.94
N SER A 67 13.88 -16.09 -11.04
CA SER A 67 13.30 -14.91 -11.67
C SER A 67 12.34 -14.33 -10.62
N TYR A 68 12.80 -13.31 -9.90
CA TYR A 68 11.93 -12.51 -9.07
C TYR A 68 10.98 -11.79 -10.02
N GLU A 69 9.84 -12.43 -10.32
CA GLU A 69 8.86 -11.90 -11.24
C GLU A 69 8.23 -10.68 -10.58
N MET A 70 8.74 -9.51 -10.97
CA MET A 70 8.25 -8.23 -10.52
C MET A 70 6.87 -8.00 -11.14
N GLN A 71 5.87 -7.81 -10.29
CA GLN A 71 4.49 -7.60 -10.68
C GLN A 71 4.00 -6.28 -10.09
N GLY A 72 3.47 -5.41 -10.96
CA GLY A 72 2.80 -4.19 -10.55
C GLY A 72 1.57 -4.46 -9.67
N PRO A 73 1.12 -3.47 -8.91
CA PRO A 73 -0.03 -3.64 -8.04
C PRO A 73 -1.30 -3.87 -8.88
N SER A 74 -2.14 -4.80 -8.45
CA SER A 74 -3.43 -5.10 -9.07
C SER A 74 -4.49 -5.38 -8.01
N PHE A 75 -5.71 -4.89 -8.23
CA PHE A 75 -6.81 -5.09 -7.29
C PHE A 75 -7.24 -6.56 -7.28
N VAL A 76 -7.21 -7.16 -6.08
CA VAL A 76 -7.88 -8.45 -5.81
C VAL A 76 -9.34 -8.19 -5.46
N SER A 77 -9.56 -7.19 -4.61
CA SER A 77 -10.89 -6.73 -4.23
C SER A 77 -10.89 -5.21 -4.25
N GLU A 78 -11.61 -4.67 -5.22
CA GLU A 78 -11.82 -3.23 -5.35
C GLU A 78 -13.07 -2.82 -4.57
N PRO A 79 -13.04 -1.67 -3.85
CA PRO A 79 -14.20 -1.21 -3.11
C PRO A 79 -15.40 -0.88 -4.02
N PRO A 80 -16.64 -1.00 -3.51
CA PRO A 80 -17.83 -0.61 -4.25
C PRO A 80 -17.88 0.90 -4.48
N SER A 81 -18.61 1.36 -5.50
CA SER A 81 -18.72 2.79 -5.82
C SER A 81 -19.47 3.61 -4.77
N ARG A 82 -20.22 2.93 -3.88
CA ARG A 82 -21.03 3.55 -2.84
C ARG A 82 -21.06 2.68 -1.60
N VAL A 83 -20.86 3.29 -0.44
CA VAL A 83 -20.98 2.67 0.87
C VAL A 83 -21.86 3.53 1.74
N GLU A 84 -22.98 2.97 2.20
CA GLU A 84 -23.92 3.65 3.08
C GLU A 84 -24.03 2.90 4.40
N PHE A 85 -24.02 3.64 5.51
CA PHE A 85 -24.09 3.06 6.85
C PHE A 85 -24.81 3.99 7.83
N THR A 86 -25.20 3.47 8.99
CA THR A 86 -25.85 4.26 10.04
C THR A 86 -24.83 4.78 11.05
N ASN A 87 -25.11 5.91 11.70
CA ASN A 87 -24.23 6.42 12.76
C ASN A 87 -24.06 5.43 13.94
N VAL A 88 -25.02 4.53 14.18
CA VAL A 88 -24.92 3.52 15.25
C VAL A 88 -24.04 2.33 14.84
N ASN A 89 -24.22 1.82 13.62
CA ASN A 89 -23.49 0.62 13.18
C ASN A 89 -22.07 0.94 12.72
N GLY A 90 -21.81 2.18 12.28
CA GLY A 90 -20.57 2.52 11.61
C GLY A 90 -20.45 1.82 10.25
N GLY A 91 -19.31 2.00 9.59
CA GLY A 91 -19.08 1.50 8.25
C GLY A 91 -17.64 1.03 8.05
N ARG A 92 -17.42 0.23 7.01
CA ARG A 92 -16.07 -0.13 6.57
C ARG A 92 -15.98 -0.17 5.06
N VAL A 93 -14.79 0.13 4.55
CA VAL A 93 -14.45 0.06 3.14
C VAL A 93 -13.15 -0.71 3.02
N ASP A 94 -13.21 -1.89 2.42
CA ASP A 94 -12.05 -2.77 2.26
C ASP A 94 -11.44 -2.58 0.86
N CYS A 95 -10.11 -2.49 0.80
CA CYS A 95 -9.34 -2.51 -0.44
C CYS A 95 -8.22 -3.53 -0.33
N THR A 96 -8.15 -4.46 -1.28
CA THR A 96 -7.12 -5.50 -1.29
C THR A 96 -6.39 -5.51 -2.61
N VAL A 97 -5.07 -5.36 -2.54
CA VAL A 97 -4.18 -5.25 -3.69
C VAL A 97 -3.09 -6.30 -3.58
N ARG A 98 -2.77 -6.97 -4.69
CA ARG A 98 -1.63 -7.88 -4.81
C ARG A 98 -0.56 -7.26 -5.69
N GLY A 99 0.68 -7.64 -5.47
CA GLY A 99 1.84 -7.20 -6.27
C GLY A 99 3.10 -7.84 -5.72
N ASN A 100 4.18 -7.81 -6.50
CA ASN A 100 5.49 -8.31 -6.08
C ASN A 100 6.58 -7.31 -6.51
N PRO A 101 7.25 -6.58 -5.61
CA PRO A 101 7.09 -6.60 -4.14
C PRO A 101 5.69 -6.22 -3.65
N ALA A 102 5.35 -6.63 -2.42
CA ALA A 102 4.05 -6.36 -1.81
C ALA A 102 3.77 -4.84 -1.80
N PRO A 103 2.62 -4.38 -2.34
CA PRO A 103 2.35 -2.95 -2.45
C PRO A 103 1.92 -2.35 -1.12
N THR A 104 2.33 -1.10 -0.90
CA THR A 104 1.82 -0.25 0.18
C THR A 104 0.46 0.28 -0.22
N VAL A 105 -0.54 0.11 0.65
CA VAL A 105 -1.91 0.58 0.44
C VAL A 105 -2.16 1.82 1.26
N ASP A 106 -2.59 2.88 0.59
CA ASP A 106 -2.99 4.17 1.14
C ASP A 106 -4.39 4.55 0.68
N TRP A 107 -4.95 5.58 1.32
CA TRP A 107 -6.24 6.12 0.94
C TRP A 107 -6.14 7.61 0.61
N LEU A 108 -6.87 8.00 -0.43
CA LEU A 108 -6.91 9.37 -0.95
C LEU A 108 -8.31 9.96 -0.77
N GLY A 109 -8.37 11.26 -0.51
CA GLY A 109 -9.59 12.04 -0.52
C GLY A 109 -10.02 12.41 -1.94
N ALA A 110 -11.14 13.16 -2.04
CA ALA A 110 -11.65 13.66 -3.32
C ALA A 110 -10.66 14.58 -4.06
N ASP A 111 -9.79 15.26 -3.31
CA ASP A 111 -8.74 16.14 -3.79
C ASP A 111 -7.46 15.40 -4.23
N GLY A 112 -7.40 14.08 -4.01
CA GLY A 112 -6.23 13.25 -4.26
C GLY A 112 -5.18 13.31 -3.14
N GLY A 113 -5.45 14.04 -2.05
CA GLY A 113 -4.57 14.08 -0.89
C GLY A 113 -4.65 12.79 -0.07
N SER A 114 -3.52 12.34 0.49
CA SER A 114 -3.51 11.20 1.41
C SER A 114 -4.30 11.54 2.68
N ILE A 115 -5.17 10.62 3.10
CA ILE A 115 -5.97 10.78 4.30
C ILE A 115 -5.32 10.13 5.51
N THR A 116 -5.53 10.73 6.68
CA THR A 116 -4.98 10.23 7.94
C THR A 116 -6.07 9.70 8.87
N ASN A 117 -5.62 9.03 9.93
CA ASN A 117 -6.43 8.63 11.06
C ASN A 117 -7.00 9.86 11.79
N ILE A 118 -8.29 9.82 12.10
CA ILE A 118 -8.97 10.80 12.95
C ILE A 118 -9.53 10.03 14.15
N PRO A 119 -8.97 10.20 15.37
CA PRO A 119 -9.41 9.46 16.55
C PRO A 119 -10.92 9.57 16.77
N GLY A 120 -11.59 8.41 16.88
CA GLY A 120 -13.03 8.33 17.12
C GLY A 120 -13.94 8.64 15.92
N ILE A 121 -13.39 8.95 14.73
CA ILE A 121 -14.19 9.32 13.55
C ILE A 121 -13.81 8.49 12.32
N ARG A 122 -12.52 8.24 12.09
CA ARG A 122 -12.03 7.45 10.95
C ARG A 122 -10.71 6.76 11.26
N HIS A 123 -10.64 5.48 10.97
CA HIS A 123 -9.44 4.66 11.11
C HIS A 123 -9.04 4.05 9.76
N VAL A 124 -7.86 4.41 9.26
CA VAL A 124 -7.15 3.78 8.17
C VAL A 124 -6.28 2.68 8.76
N LEU A 125 -6.63 1.43 8.45
CA LEU A 125 -5.98 0.24 8.96
C LEU A 125 -4.89 -0.24 7.98
N GLY A 126 -3.81 -0.81 8.50
CA GLY A 126 -2.67 -1.29 7.70
C GLY A 126 -2.99 -2.49 6.78
N ASN A 127 -4.17 -3.07 6.89
CA ASN A 127 -4.67 -4.10 5.97
C ASN A 127 -5.36 -3.52 4.72
N GLY A 128 -5.40 -2.18 4.57
CA GLY A 128 -6.06 -1.51 3.45
C GLY A 128 -7.52 -1.15 3.69
N THR A 129 -8.06 -1.35 4.90
CA THR A 129 -9.44 -1.01 5.26
C THR A 129 -9.55 0.40 5.84
N ILE A 130 -10.54 1.19 5.42
CA ILE A 130 -11.03 2.34 6.22
C ILE A 130 -12.20 1.86 7.07
N HIS A 131 -12.10 2.05 8.38
CA HIS A 131 -13.16 1.81 9.36
C HIS A 131 -13.70 3.13 9.91
N PHE A 132 -15.02 3.27 9.89
CA PHE A 132 -15.77 4.39 10.45
C PHE A 132 -16.51 3.86 11.69
N PRO A 133 -16.07 4.20 12.91
CA PRO A 133 -16.78 3.81 14.13
C PRO A 133 -18.16 4.47 14.20
N GLY A 134 -19.01 3.94 15.07
CA GLY A 134 -20.27 4.61 15.39
C GLY A 134 -20.02 5.99 16.03
N PHE A 135 -20.89 6.95 15.77
CA PHE A 135 -20.74 8.34 16.17
C PHE A 135 -22.09 8.98 16.55
N GLU A 136 -22.08 9.95 17.45
CA GLU A 136 -23.27 10.74 17.82
C GLU A 136 -23.68 11.71 16.70
N ALA A 137 -24.94 12.14 16.66
CA ALA A 137 -25.43 13.01 15.59
C ALA A 137 -24.62 14.32 15.48
N GLU A 138 -24.19 14.87 16.61
CA GLU A 138 -23.39 16.11 16.71
C GLU A 138 -21.95 15.91 16.21
N ALA A 139 -21.44 14.68 16.22
CA ALA A 139 -20.13 14.33 15.69
C ALA A 139 -20.13 14.13 14.16
N PHE A 140 -21.27 14.35 13.49
CA PHE A 140 -21.36 14.27 12.05
C PHE A 140 -20.46 15.31 11.37
N ARG A 141 -19.43 14.79 10.71
CA ARG A 141 -18.54 15.54 9.82
C ARG A 141 -18.83 15.26 8.36
N GLN A 142 -19.23 16.28 7.59
CA GLN A 142 -19.51 16.14 6.17
C GLN A 142 -18.27 15.70 5.38
N ASP A 143 -17.10 16.23 5.72
CA ASP A 143 -15.81 15.90 5.09
C ASP A 143 -15.32 14.47 5.36
N VAL A 144 -15.94 13.75 6.30
CA VAL A 144 -15.58 12.37 6.66
C VAL A 144 -16.70 11.38 6.33
N HIS A 145 -17.92 11.67 6.77
CA HIS A 145 -19.08 10.81 6.68
C HIS A 145 -19.91 11.03 5.41
N TRP A 146 -19.65 12.10 4.65
CA TRP A 146 -20.20 12.31 3.31
C TRP A 146 -19.11 12.79 2.36
N ALA A 147 -18.20 11.88 2.05
CA ALA A 147 -17.02 12.17 1.24
C ALA A 147 -16.78 11.10 0.19
N ILE A 148 -15.90 11.43 -0.76
CA ILE A 148 -15.39 10.50 -1.76
C ILE A 148 -14.00 10.06 -1.32
N TYR A 149 -13.76 8.76 -1.37
CA TYR A 149 -12.48 8.13 -1.09
C TYR A 149 -12.00 7.31 -2.28
N LYS A 150 -10.67 7.19 -2.43
CA LYS A 150 -10.03 6.32 -3.43
C LYS A 150 -8.94 5.52 -2.76
N CYS A 151 -8.86 4.23 -3.03
CA CYS A 151 -7.75 3.40 -2.59
C CYS A 151 -6.58 3.57 -3.56
N SER A 152 -5.40 3.84 -3.05
CA SER A 152 -4.16 3.94 -3.81
C SER A 152 -3.21 2.85 -3.35
N ALA A 153 -2.57 2.16 -4.27
CA ALA A 153 -1.57 1.17 -3.92
C ALA A 153 -0.35 1.26 -4.84
N ALA A 154 0.84 1.21 -4.26
CA ALA A 154 2.09 1.39 -4.98
C ALA A 154 3.16 0.38 -4.54
N ASN A 155 3.97 -0.05 -5.50
CA ASN A 155 5.22 -0.77 -5.26
C ASN A 155 6.31 -0.25 -6.20
N SER A 156 7.49 -0.87 -6.19
CA SER A 156 8.62 -0.47 -7.04
C SER A 156 8.38 -0.63 -8.55
N VAL A 157 7.34 -1.38 -8.95
CA VAL A 157 7.01 -1.66 -10.35
C VAL A 157 5.98 -0.66 -10.87
N GLY A 158 5.09 -0.16 -10.02
CA GLY A 158 4.10 0.83 -10.41
C GLY A 158 3.09 1.18 -9.32
N ALA A 159 2.04 1.90 -9.70
CA ALA A 159 0.95 2.33 -8.83
C ALA A 159 -0.42 2.17 -9.50
N VAL A 160 -1.45 1.90 -8.70
CA VAL A 160 -2.85 1.82 -9.13
C VAL A 160 -3.75 2.57 -8.16
N VAL A 161 -4.84 3.13 -8.69
CA VAL A 161 -5.86 3.85 -7.92
C VAL A 161 -7.23 3.26 -8.26
N SER A 162 -8.06 3.05 -7.24
CA SER A 162 -9.41 2.49 -7.42
C SER A 162 -10.37 3.51 -8.02
N ARG A 163 -11.56 3.03 -8.36
CA ARG A 163 -12.74 3.88 -8.56
C ARG A 163 -13.05 4.74 -7.34
N ASP A 164 -13.89 5.74 -7.57
CA ASP A 164 -14.40 6.64 -6.54
C ASP A 164 -15.42 5.90 -5.65
N VAL A 165 -15.18 5.93 -4.34
CA VAL A 165 -16.05 5.36 -3.32
C VAL A 165 -16.79 6.49 -2.63
N THR A 166 -18.08 6.63 -2.92
CA THR A 166 -18.94 7.59 -2.22
C THR A 166 -19.37 7.00 -0.89
N VAL A 167 -18.85 7.54 0.21
CA VAL A 167 -19.25 7.17 1.56
C VAL A 167 -20.37 8.09 2.04
N ARG A 168 -21.45 7.52 2.58
CA ARG A 168 -22.55 8.26 3.20
C ARG A 168 -23.00 7.62 4.50
N ALA A 169 -22.79 8.30 5.62
CA ALA A 169 -23.47 7.94 6.86
C ALA A 169 -24.86 8.56 6.88
N GLY A 170 -25.89 7.72 6.95
CA GLY A 170 -27.24 8.13 7.30
C GLY A 170 -27.38 8.23 8.81
N MET A 171 -27.94 9.32 9.31
CA MET A 171 -28.50 9.28 10.65
C MET A 171 -29.72 8.34 10.58
N PRO A 172 -29.88 7.36 11.48
CA PRO A 172 -31.16 6.73 11.67
C PRO A 172 -32.09 7.89 11.97
N THR A 173 -33.05 8.13 11.07
CA THR A 173 -34.28 8.77 11.50
C THR A 173 -34.69 7.96 12.70
N VAL A 174 -34.57 8.52 13.90
CA VAL A 174 -35.32 8.04 15.04
C VAL A 174 -36.72 7.95 14.45
N LYS A 175 -37.21 6.74 14.17
CA LYS A 175 -38.65 6.56 14.05
C LYS A 175 -39.08 7.08 15.40
N LEU A 176 -39.52 8.34 15.42
CA LEU A 176 -40.20 8.93 16.54
C LEU A 176 -41.36 7.97 16.72
N LEU A 177 -41.18 6.94 17.55
CA LEU A 177 -42.30 6.33 18.20
C LEU A 177 -42.93 7.54 18.87
N PRO A 178 -44.14 7.96 18.48
CA PRO A 178 -44.81 8.97 19.27
C PRO A 178 -44.85 8.39 20.66
N ARG A 179 -44.10 8.98 21.60
CA ARG A 179 -44.38 8.81 23.03
C ARG A 179 -45.77 9.39 23.20
N TYR A 180 -46.80 8.58 22.94
CA TYR A 180 -48.11 8.86 23.45
C TYR A 180 -48.04 8.60 24.94
N PRO A 181 -48.15 9.63 25.81
CA PRO A 181 -48.54 9.38 27.18
C PRO A 181 -49.98 8.87 27.13
N ALA A 182 -50.18 7.57 27.36
CA ALA A 182 -51.49 7.07 27.73
C ALA A 182 -51.78 7.52 29.17
N LEU A 183 -52.25 8.76 29.32
CA LEU A 183 -52.86 9.21 30.56
C LEU A 183 -53.97 10.22 30.27
N SER A 184 -55.19 9.70 30.15
CA SER A 184 -56.38 10.44 30.59
C SER A 184 -57.33 9.45 31.24
N LYS A 185 -57.33 9.46 32.58
CA LYS A 185 -58.46 8.96 33.37
C LYS A 185 -59.65 9.88 33.14
N ARG A 186 -60.79 9.34 32.72
CA ARG A 186 -62.12 9.67 33.25
C ARG A 186 -63.11 8.59 32.85
#